data_AF-A0A947EVB5-F1
#
_entry.id   AF-A0A947EVB5-F1
#
_cell.length_a   1.000
_cell.length_b   1.000
_cell.length_c   1.000
_cell.angle_alpha   90.00
_cell.angle_beta   90.00
_cell.angle_gamma   90.00
#
_symmetry.space_group_name_H-M   'P 1'
#
loop_
_entity.id
_entity.type
_entity.pdbx_description
1 polymer ?
#
loop_
_entity_poly.entity_id
_entity_poly.type
_entity_poly.pdbx_seq_one_letter_code
_entity_poly.pdbx_strand_id
1 'polypeptide(L)'
;MAFDFLVPVEEKALAHCELLPPQSLGKNVFKHTKRDGLPVLANASFAIMGVQESRNAFEKKPEKLAIAEIRIQLYKLMMGNWNVTIVDLGNVEEGE
;
A
#
# COMPACT_ATOMS: atom_id res chain seq x y z
N MET A 1 -11.21 -11.28 13.57
CA MET A 1 -10.71 -10.11 14.34
C MET A 1 -10.83 -8.87 13.48
N ALA A 2 -10.73 -7.68 14.10
CA ALA A 2 -10.68 -6.44 13.33
C ALA A 2 -9.42 -6.48 12.44
N PHE A 3 -9.59 -6.33 11.12
CA PHE A 3 -8.53 -6.26 10.10
C PHE A 3 -8.00 -7.56 9.48
N ASP A 4 -8.56 -8.73 9.78
CA ASP A 4 -8.08 -10.01 9.18
C ASP A 4 -8.27 -10.09 7.64
N PHE A 5 -9.09 -9.20 7.08
CA PHE A 5 -9.32 -9.09 5.64
C PHE A 5 -8.21 -8.32 4.90
N LEU A 6 -7.30 -7.66 5.63
CA LEU A 6 -6.19 -6.94 5.04
C LEU A 6 -5.07 -7.90 4.65
N VAL A 7 -4.62 -7.80 3.40
CA VAL A 7 -3.47 -8.51 2.87
C VAL A 7 -2.28 -7.55 2.84
N PRO A 8 -1.06 -7.97 3.23
CA PRO A 8 0.10 -7.09 3.25
C PRO A 8 0.49 -6.57 1.86
N VAL A 9 1.26 -5.48 1.86
CA VAL A 9 1.86 -4.88 0.67
C VAL A 9 2.67 -5.91 -0.11
N GLU A 10 2.54 -5.91 -1.44
CA GLU A 10 3.26 -6.84 -2.30
C GLU A 10 4.79 -6.63 -2.23
N GLU A 11 5.55 -7.73 -2.12
CA GLU A 11 7.01 -7.74 -1.98
C GLU A 11 7.73 -6.93 -3.06
N LYS A 12 7.22 -6.92 -4.30
CA LYS A 12 7.83 -6.13 -5.39
C LYS A 12 7.82 -4.62 -5.12
N ALA A 13 6.78 -4.11 -4.45
CA ALA A 13 6.72 -2.70 -4.08
C ALA A 13 7.68 -2.40 -2.92
N LEU A 14 7.80 -3.32 -1.95
CA LEU A 14 8.74 -3.21 -0.83
C LEU A 14 10.20 -3.24 -1.32
N ALA A 15 10.53 -4.19 -2.20
CA ALA A 15 11.86 -4.29 -2.80
C ALA A 15 12.24 -3.04 -3.58
N HIS A 16 11.27 -2.42 -4.27
CA HIS A 16 11.51 -1.15 -4.96
C HIS A 16 11.83 -0.02 -3.98
N CYS A 17 11.15 0.04 -2.82
CA CYS A 17 11.46 1.03 -1.79
C CYS A 17 12.90 0.96 -1.32
N GLU A 18 13.52 -0.22 -1.29
CA GLU A 18 14.89 -0.36 -0.78
C GLU A 18 15.93 0.43 -1.58
N LEU A 19 15.67 0.64 -2.86
CA LEU A 19 16.54 1.36 -3.79
C LEU A 19 16.25 2.86 -3.87
N LEU A 20 15.21 3.35 -3.17
CA LEU A 20 14.81 4.75 -3.24
C LEU A 20 15.64 5.63 -2.27
N PRO A 21 15.79 6.93 -2.60
CA PRO A 21 16.39 7.89 -1.69
C PRO A 21 15.66 7.94 -0.34
N PRO A 22 16.36 8.27 0.76
CA PRO A 22 15.75 8.36 2.10
C PRO A 22 14.54 9.29 2.19
N GLN A 23 14.47 10.32 1.34
CA GLN A 23 13.39 11.32 1.32
C GLN A 23 12.20 10.91 0.44
N SER A 24 12.26 9.74 -0.19
CA SER A 24 11.14 9.20 -0.96
C SER A 24 9.97 8.84 -0.05
N LEU A 25 8.75 8.95 -0.56
CA LEU A 25 7.54 8.55 0.14
C LEU A 25 7.62 7.08 0.55
N GLY A 26 8.13 6.23 -0.35
CA GLY A 26 8.36 4.80 -0.09
C GLY A 26 9.26 4.51 1.10
N LYS A 27 10.26 5.35 1.41
CA LYS A 27 11.10 5.17 2.61
C LYS A 27 10.47 5.74 3.90
N ASN A 28 9.47 6.62 3.79
CA ASN A 28 8.87 7.34 4.93
C ASN A 28 7.44 6.87 5.30
N VAL A 29 6.86 5.95 4.54
CA VAL A 29 5.55 5.34 4.85
C VAL A 29 5.73 4.07 5.70
N PHE A 30 4.97 3.94 6.79
CA PHE A 30 4.88 2.69 7.57
C PHE A 30 3.97 1.69 6.86
N LYS A 31 4.38 0.44 6.70
CA LYS A 31 3.68 -0.50 5.80
C LYS A 31 3.29 -1.78 6.52
N HIS A 32 2.12 -2.30 6.16
CA HIS A 32 1.71 -3.66 6.50
C HIS A 32 2.54 -4.66 5.69
N THR A 33 3.47 -5.36 6.32
CA THR A 33 4.32 -6.35 5.63
C THR A 33 4.08 -7.76 6.17
N LYS A 34 4.46 -8.78 5.38
CA LYS A 34 4.41 -10.16 5.84
C LYS A 34 5.30 -10.43 7.05
N ARG A 35 6.42 -9.70 7.15
CA ARG A 35 7.43 -9.87 8.20
C ARG A 35 7.03 -9.16 9.49
N ASP A 36 6.59 -7.91 9.37
CA ASP A 36 6.42 -7.00 10.50
C ASP A 36 4.94 -6.82 10.89
N GLY A 37 4.01 -7.36 10.10
CA GLY A 37 2.56 -7.26 10.34
C GLY A 37 2.03 -5.85 10.08
N LEU A 38 0.84 -5.55 10.62
CA LEU A 38 0.20 -4.24 10.50
C LEU A 38 1.01 -3.17 11.25
N PRO A 39 1.19 -1.97 10.68
CA PRO A 39 1.86 -0.87 11.36
C PRO A 39 1.01 -0.32 12.51
N VAL A 40 1.66 0.36 13.46
CA VAL A 40 0.96 1.07 14.53
C VAL A 40 0.13 2.20 13.91
N LEU A 41 -1.19 2.18 14.15
CA LEU A 41 -2.14 3.15 13.58
C LEU A 41 -2.29 4.42 14.43
N ALA A 42 -1.78 4.41 15.67
CA ALA A 42 -1.85 5.56 16.55
C ALA A 42 -1.13 6.77 15.91
N ASN A 43 -1.80 7.92 15.88
CA ASN A 43 -1.31 9.17 15.28
C ASN A 43 -1.08 9.13 13.76
N ALA A 44 -1.59 8.10 13.05
CA ALA A 44 -1.62 8.11 11.60
C ALA A 44 -2.55 9.23 11.09
N SER A 45 -2.04 10.06 10.18
CA SER A 45 -2.81 11.14 9.54
C SER A 45 -3.46 10.67 8.24
N PHE A 46 -2.79 9.77 7.52
CA PHE A 46 -3.27 9.20 6.26
C PHE A 46 -3.06 7.70 6.23
N ALA A 47 -4.03 7.00 5.67
CA ALA A 47 -3.95 5.57 5.38
C ALA A 47 -4.07 5.34 3.87
N ILE A 48 -3.16 4.55 3.33
CA ILE A 48 -3.23 4.00 1.97
C ILE A 48 -3.80 2.59 2.07
N MET A 49 -4.75 2.27 1.20
CA MET A 49 -5.32 0.92 1.07
C MET A 49 -5.60 0.65 -0.40
N GLY A 50 -5.09 -0.47 -0.90
CA GLY A 50 -5.47 -0.99 -2.20
C GLY A 50 -6.78 -1.78 -2.08
N VAL A 51 -7.69 -1.61 -3.02
CA VAL A 51 -8.89 -2.44 -3.12
C VAL A 51 -8.86 -3.11 -4.47
N GLN A 52 -8.59 -4.42 -4.49
CA GLN A 52 -8.77 -5.23 -5.69
C GLN A 52 -10.28 -5.42 -5.83
N GLU A 53 -10.95 -4.57 -6.59
CA GLU A 53 -12.38 -4.68 -6.86
C GLU A 53 -12.62 -4.45 -8.35
N SER A 54 -12.97 -5.51 -9.06
CA SER A 54 -13.32 -5.47 -10.48
C SER A 54 -14.63 -6.20 -10.82
N ARG A 55 -15.37 -6.72 -9.82
CA ARG A 55 -16.57 -7.54 -10.01
C ARG A 55 -17.70 -6.77 -10.68
N ASN A 56 -17.79 -5.46 -10.42
CA ASN A 56 -18.77 -4.56 -11.05
C ASN A 56 -18.21 -3.81 -12.28
N ALA A 57 -17.10 -4.26 -12.86
CA ALA A 57 -16.58 -3.66 -14.08
C ALA A 57 -17.51 -3.94 -15.27
N PHE A 58 -17.78 -2.91 -16.09
CA PHE A 58 -18.61 -3.05 -17.30
C PHE A 58 -18.08 -4.11 -18.26
N GLU A 59 -16.75 -4.13 -18.44
CA GLU A 59 -16.05 -5.22 -19.10
C GLU A 59 -15.36 -6.09 -18.05
N LYS A 60 -15.56 -7.40 -18.15
CA LYS A 60 -14.88 -8.37 -17.30
C LYS A 60 -13.37 -8.18 -17.39
N LYS A 61 -12.73 -7.91 -16.26
CA LYS A 61 -11.27 -7.85 -16.18
C LYS A 61 -10.73 -9.27 -16.00
N PRO A 62 -9.99 -9.83 -16.98
CA PRO A 62 -9.40 -11.16 -16.83
C PRO A 62 -8.18 -11.14 -15.89
N GLU A 63 -7.60 -9.97 -15.67
CA GLU A 63 -6.41 -9.75 -14.85
C GLU A 63 -6.75 -8.93 -13.60
N LYS A 64 -5.99 -9.17 -12.53
CA LYS A 64 -6.06 -8.36 -11.31
C LYS A 64 -5.60 -6.93 -11.56
N LEU A 65 -6.14 -5.99 -10.79
CA LEU A 65 -5.70 -4.59 -10.83
C LEU A 65 -4.22 -4.48 -10.46
N ALA A 66 -3.46 -3.68 -11.21
CA ALA A 66 -2.03 -3.48 -11.02
C ALA A 66 -1.72 -2.52 -9.85
N ILE A 67 -2.31 -2.74 -8.67
CA ILE A 67 -2.20 -1.87 -7.49
C ILE A 67 -0.74 -1.68 -7.07
N ALA A 68 0.04 -2.77 -7.05
CA ALA A 68 1.46 -2.68 -6.74
C ALA A 68 2.24 -1.78 -7.71
N GLU A 69 1.86 -1.69 -8.99
CA GLU A 69 2.54 -0.78 -9.94
C GLU A 69 2.21 0.68 -9.63
N ILE A 70 0.96 0.98 -9.30
CA ILE A 70 0.54 2.32 -8.83
C ILE A 70 1.36 2.68 -7.58
N ARG A 71 1.44 1.74 -6.63
CA ARG A 71 2.18 1.90 -5.39
C ARG A 71 3.68 2.13 -5.63
N ILE A 72 4.30 1.41 -6.56
CA ILE A 72 5.69 1.63 -6.97
C ILE A 72 5.89 3.06 -7.49
N GLN A 73 4.99 3.58 -8.33
CA GLN A 73 5.11 4.96 -8.81
C GLN A 73 4.86 5.99 -7.70
N LEU A 74 3.87 5.75 -6.84
CA LEU A 74 3.57 6.60 -5.68
C LEU A 74 4.76 6.69 -4.72
N TYR A 75 5.39 5.54 -4.41
CA TYR A 75 6.52 5.47 -3.49
C TYR A 75 7.76 6.20 -3.99
N LYS A 76 7.93 6.37 -5.31
CA LYS A 76 9.02 7.16 -5.90
C LYS A 76 8.89 8.66 -5.68
N LEU A 77 7.69 9.15 -5.38
CA LEU A 77 7.49 10.58 -5.12
C LEU A 77 8.26 11.01 -3.86
N MET A 78 8.55 12.29 -3.74
CA MET A 78 9.26 12.84 -2.58
C MET A 78 8.25 13.19 -1.47
N MET A 79 8.59 12.86 -0.21
CA MET A 79 7.76 13.24 0.95
C MET A 79 7.65 14.77 1.11
N GLY A 80 8.66 15.51 0.65
CA GLY A 80 8.71 16.96 0.78
C GLY A 80 8.69 17.40 2.25
N ASN A 81 7.98 18.49 2.53
CA ASN A 81 7.89 19.09 3.86
C ASN A 81 6.63 18.67 4.64
N TRP A 82 6.02 17.55 4.27
CA TRP A 82 4.78 17.10 4.90
C TRP A 82 5.07 16.60 6.31
N ASN A 83 4.51 17.27 7.31
CA ASN A 83 4.60 16.84 8.72
C ASN A 83 3.41 15.95 9.08
N VAL A 84 3.32 14.78 8.46
CA VAL A 84 2.20 13.84 8.59
C VAL A 84 2.70 12.42 8.69
N THR A 85 1.97 11.58 9.43
CA THR A 85 2.27 10.14 9.51
C THR A 85 1.41 9.39 8.50
N ILE A 86 2.05 8.68 7.58
CA ILE A 86 1.36 7.90 6.55
C ILE A 86 1.57 6.43 6.84
N VAL A 87 0.46 5.70 6.90
CA VAL A 87 0.45 4.23 6.99
C VAL A 87 -0.08 3.66 5.69
N ASP A 88 0.41 2.48 5.33
CA ASP A 88 -0.09 1.69 4.23
C ASP A 88 -0.56 0.35 4.76
N LEU A 89 -1.87 0.15 4.68
CA LEU A 89 -2.57 -0.97 5.28
C LEU A 89 -2.49 -2.23 4.41
N GLY A 90 -1.90 -2.13 3.22
CA GLY A 90 -1.89 -3.20 2.23
C GLY A 90 -3.13 -3.15 1.35
N ASN A 91 -3.72 -4.31 1.09
CA ASN A 91 -4.79 -4.48 0.13
C ASN A 91 -6.00 -5.22 0.74
N VAL A 92 -7.15 -5.05 0.10
CA VAL A 92 -8.32 -5.92 0.26
C VAL A 92 -8.49 -6.68 -1.05
N GLU A 93 -8.72 -7.99 -0.95
CA GLU A 93 -9.04 -8.84 -2.09
C GLU A 93 -10.50 -8.65 -2.53
N GLU A 94 -10.81 -9.07 -3.75
CA GLU A 94 -12.21 -9.12 -4.21
C GLU A 94 -13.02 -10.00 -3.27
N GLY A 95 -14.24 -9.56 -2.97
CA GLY A 95 -15.16 -10.41 -2.22
C GLY A 95 -15.58 -11.62 -3.04
N GLU A 96 -15.95 -12.71 -2.36
CA GLU A 96 -16.62 -13.85 -2.99
C GLU A 96 -17.93 -13.45 -3.70
#